data_AF-A0AAJ1M398-F1
#
_entry.id   AF-A0AAJ1M398-F1
#
_cell.length_a   1.000
_cell.length_b   1.000
_cell.length_c   1.000
_cell.angle_alpha   90.00
_cell.angle_beta   90.00
_cell.angle_gamma   90.00
#
_symmetry.space_group_name_H-M   'P 1'
#
loop_
_entity.id
_entity.type
_entity.pdbx_description
1 polymer ?
#
loop_
_entity_poly.entity_id
_entity_poly.type
_entity_poly.pdbx_seq_one_letter_code
_entity_poly.pdbx_strand_id
1 'polypeptide(L)'
;MKIYYSKYVGYGSLAFACALFIHLAFLSILGFEGFPKITFITLIQILLLLIAIYATIAGIKRLTSRQIAFELTSDGIHAYQGVILTKDIFIPKEDLVTAAYKVTDVSDPDHQNSKSYFIEFQLRDNTALENISKSNTIIDTEQHTVKLFVNLCKFKEEDWQDLSKYLTDEYRITVL
;
A
#
# COMPACT_ATOMS: atom_id res chain seq x y z
N MET A 1 -3.01 -11.25 20.32
CA MET A 1 -1.74 -11.23 19.55
C MET A 1 -1.85 -10.11 18.51
N LYS A 2 -0.76 -9.45 18.11
CA LYS A 2 -0.79 -8.40 17.07
C LYS A 2 0.10 -8.81 15.92
N ILE A 3 -0.50 -9.09 14.77
CA ILE A 3 0.24 -9.44 13.55
C ILE A 3 0.18 -8.24 12.61
N TYR A 4 1.35 -7.72 12.24
CA TYR A 4 1.50 -6.56 11.37
C TYR A 4 2.09 -6.98 10.04
N TYR A 5 1.41 -6.65 8.95
CA TYR A 5 1.96 -6.80 7.61
C TYR A 5 2.06 -5.43 6.97
N SER A 6 3.28 -4.99 6.63
CA SER A 6 3.46 -3.78 5.84
C SER A 6 4.72 -3.86 4.97
N LYS A 7 4.70 -3.20 3.82
CA LYS A 7 5.90 -2.94 3.02
C LYS A 7 6.03 -1.45 2.78
N TYR A 8 7.19 -0.94 3.14
CA TYR A 8 7.61 0.42 2.85
C TYR A 8 7.90 0.57 1.35
N VAL A 9 6.91 1.00 0.57
CA VAL A 9 7.05 1.26 -0.87
C VAL A 9 7.09 2.77 -1.10
N GLY A 10 8.22 3.30 -1.61
CA GLY A 10 8.35 4.72 -1.99
C GLY A 10 9.65 5.40 -1.58
N TYR A 11 10.42 4.82 -0.64
CA TYR A 11 11.71 5.38 -0.19
C TYR A 11 12.72 5.56 -1.33
N GLY A 12 12.76 4.66 -2.31
CA GLY A 12 13.68 4.78 -3.45
C GLY A 12 13.43 6.03 -4.29
N SER A 13 12.17 6.37 -4.55
CA SER A 13 11.82 7.59 -5.30
C SER A 13 12.12 8.85 -4.51
N LEU A 14 11.89 8.83 -3.19
CA LEU A 14 12.18 9.97 -2.32
C LEU A 14 13.69 10.19 -2.15
N ALA A 15 14.46 9.12 -1.93
CA ALA A 15 15.92 9.18 -1.83
C ALA A 15 16.56 9.68 -3.14
N PHE A 16 16.03 9.23 -4.29
CA PHE A 16 16.44 9.73 -5.60
C PHE A 16 16.14 11.23 -5.75
N ALA A 17 14.95 11.69 -5.35
CA ALA A 17 14.63 13.11 -5.36
C ALA A 17 15.56 13.93 -4.45
N CYS A 18 15.85 13.46 -3.22
CA CYS A 18 16.79 14.10 -2.31
C CYS A 18 18.18 14.24 -2.93
N ALA A 19 18.69 13.18 -3.58
CA ALA A 19 19.99 13.23 -4.26
C ALA A 19 20.03 14.29 -5.37
N LEU A 20 18.95 14.40 -6.17
CA LEU A 20 18.83 15.44 -7.20
C LEU A 20 18.76 16.85 -6.62
N PHE A 21 18.01 17.07 -5.53
CA PHE A 21 17.97 18.37 -4.87
C PHE A 21 19.32 18.76 -4.27
N ILE A 22 20.04 17.83 -3.65
CA ILE A 22 21.40 18.06 -3.14
C ILE A 22 22.35 18.43 -4.29
N HIS A 23 22.27 17.72 -5.41
CA HIS A 23 23.08 18.02 -6.60
C HIS A 23 22.79 19.42 -7.16
N LEU A 24 21.50 19.79 -7.28
CA LEU A 24 21.10 21.12 -7.73
C LEU A 24 21.55 22.23 -6.77
N ALA A 25 21.43 22.02 -5.46
CA ALA A 25 21.91 22.96 -4.44
C ALA A 25 23.43 23.15 -4.48
N PHE A 26 24.19 22.06 -4.66
CA PHE A 26 25.64 22.12 -4.81
C PHE A 26 26.06 22.91 -6.05
N LEU A 27 25.38 22.71 -7.19
CA LEU A 27 25.62 23.50 -8.40
C LEU A 27 25.32 24.99 -8.20
N SER A 28 24.25 25.32 -7.47
CA SER A 28 23.91 26.71 -7.13
C SER A 28 24.99 27.39 -6.30
N ILE A 29 25.57 26.69 -5.30
CA ILE A 29 26.62 27.24 -4.41
C ILE A 29 27.95 27.46 -5.15
N LEU A 30 28.26 26.64 -6.16
CA LEU A 30 29.48 26.77 -6.96
C LEU A 30 29.47 27.95 -7.96
N GLY A 31 28.50 28.86 -7.86
CA GLY A 31 28.48 30.05 -8.70
C GLY A 31 27.88 29.83 -10.08
N PHE A 32 27.04 28.81 -10.28
CA PHE A 32 25.96 28.90 -11.28
C PHE A 32 24.87 29.88 -10.81
N GLU A 33 25.29 31.03 -10.28
CA GLU A 33 24.45 32.17 -9.97
C GLU A 33 24.57 33.15 -11.12
N GLY A 34 23.50 33.25 -11.89
CA GLY A 34 23.40 34.21 -12.96
C GLY A 34 22.47 33.68 -14.01
N PHE A 35 21.29 34.30 -14.11
CA PHE A 35 20.42 34.18 -15.27
C PHE A 35 21.27 34.06 -16.53
N PRO A 36 21.36 32.89 -17.18
CA PRO A 36 22.15 32.80 -18.37
C PRO A 36 21.19 33.06 -19.53
N LYS A 37 21.72 33.63 -20.61
CA LYS A 37 21.22 33.28 -21.94
C LYS A 37 20.92 31.78 -21.92
N ILE A 38 19.70 31.37 -22.27
CA ILE A 38 19.28 29.96 -22.23
C ILE A 38 20.39 29.10 -22.85
N THR A 39 21.16 28.43 -22.02
CA THR A 39 22.26 27.57 -22.43
C THR A 39 21.82 26.13 -22.23
N PHE A 40 22.46 25.22 -22.97
CA PHE A 40 22.19 23.79 -22.86
C PHE A 40 22.28 23.27 -21.42
N ILE A 41 23.22 23.81 -20.63
CA ILE A 41 23.41 23.46 -19.22
C ILE A 41 22.19 23.85 -18.37
N THR A 42 21.65 25.06 -18.55
CA THR A 42 20.42 25.47 -17.85
C THR A 42 19.20 24.68 -18.25
N LEU A 43 19.11 24.24 -19.51
CA LEU A 43 18.02 23.36 -19.94
C LEU A 43 18.08 22.01 -19.21
N ILE A 44 19.29 21.44 -19.04
CA ILE A 44 19.50 20.20 -18.29
C ILE A 44 19.14 20.38 -16.81
N GLN A 45 19.53 21.49 -16.18
CA GLN A 45 19.20 21.77 -14.77
C GLN A 45 17.68 21.88 -14.56
N ILE A 46 16.97 22.56 -15.45
CA ILE A 46 15.49 22.63 -15.41
C ILE A 46 14.87 21.24 -15.55
N LEU A 47 15.37 20.41 -16.48
CA LEU A 47 14.89 19.04 -16.65
C LEU A 47 15.12 18.19 -15.39
N LEU A 48 16.30 18.28 -14.77
CA LEU A 48 16.61 17.57 -13.52
C LEU A 48 15.72 18.03 -12.37
N LEU A 49 15.41 19.33 -12.29
CA LEU A 49 14.47 19.86 -11.30
C LEU A 49 13.06 19.28 -11.50
N LEU A 50 12.57 19.23 -12.75
CA LEU A 50 11.26 18.64 -13.06
C LEU A 50 11.22 17.14 -12.72
N ILE A 51 12.29 16.40 -13.00
CA ILE A 51 12.43 14.99 -12.63
C ILE A 51 12.42 14.83 -11.10
N ALA A 52 13.12 15.71 -10.36
CA ALA A 52 13.14 15.68 -8.90
C ALA A 52 11.76 15.97 -8.30
N ILE A 53 11.04 16.95 -8.83
CA ILE A 53 9.65 17.26 -8.42
C ILE A 53 8.73 16.07 -8.69
N TYR A 54 8.80 15.49 -9.90
CA TYR A 54 8.01 14.32 -10.24
C TYR A 54 8.32 13.13 -9.32
N ALA A 55 9.61 12.84 -9.10
CA ALA A 55 10.05 11.76 -8.21
C ALA A 55 9.59 12.00 -6.76
N THR A 56 9.55 13.25 -6.32
CA THR A 56 9.03 13.64 -5.00
C THR A 56 7.54 13.39 -4.91
N ILE A 57 6.74 13.86 -5.88
CA ILE A 57 5.29 13.64 -5.92
C ILE A 57 4.99 12.14 -5.99
N ALA A 58 5.70 11.39 -6.84
CA ALA A 58 5.56 9.95 -6.95
C ALA A 58 5.96 9.22 -5.67
N GLY A 59 7.05 9.67 -5.02
CA GLY A 59 7.52 9.17 -3.73
C GLY A 59 6.49 9.41 -2.63
N ILE A 60 6.04 10.64 -2.45
CA ILE A 60 4.99 11.02 -1.50
C ILE A 60 3.72 10.23 -1.79
N LYS A 61 3.22 10.20 -3.03
CA LYS A 61 2.01 9.45 -3.39
C LYS A 61 2.15 7.95 -3.09
N ARG A 62 3.30 7.34 -3.35
CA ARG A 62 3.54 5.93 -3.00
C ARG A 62 3.58 5.72 -1.49
N LEU A 63 4.21 6.64 -0.76
CA LEU A 63 4.28 6.61 0.69
C LEU A 63 2.87 6.84 1.31
N THR A 64 2.07 7.77 0.80
CA THR A 64 0.78 8.16 1.40
C THR A 64 -0.42 7.36 0.91
N SER A 65 -0.41 6.86 -0.33
CA SER A 65 -1.56 6.14 -0.93
C SER A 65 -1.34 4.62 -1.03
N ARG A 66 -0.08 4.16 -1.00
CA ARG A 66 0.29 2.74 -1.13
C ARG A 66 1.02 2.16 0.07
N GLN A 67 1.15 2.87 1.18
CA GLN A 67 1.51 2.21 2.43
C GLN A 67 0.27 1.51 2.97
N ILE A 68 0.42 0.20 3.09
CA ILE A 68 -0.64 -0.73 3.44
C ILE A 68 -0.14 -1.41 4.68
N ALA A 69 -0.92 -1.33 5.75
CA ALA A 69 -0.76 -2.24 6.85
C ALA A 69 -2.12 -2.77 7.27
N PHE A 70 -2.16 -4.02 7.69
CA PHE A 70 -3.31 -4.51 8.44
C PHE A 70 -2.80 -5.14 9.74
N GLU A 71 -3.55 -4.90 10.81
CA GLU A 71 -3.33 -5.45 12.14
C GLU A 71 -4.53 -6.30 12.51
N LEU A 72 -4.28 -7.56 12.84
CA LEU A 72 -5.28 -8.40 13.49
C LEU A 72 -5.14 -8.22 15.00
N THR A 73 -6.26 -7.92 15.65
CA THR A 73 -6.36 -7.73 17.10
C THR A 73 -7.33 -8.75 17.71
N SER A 74 -7.62 -8.70 19.00
CA SER A 74 -8.66 -9.55 19.59
C SER A 74 -10.08 -9.15 19.17
N ASP A 75 -10.26 -7.91 18.71
CA ASP A 75 -11.58 -7.30 18.51
C ASP A 75 -11.96 -7.26 17.02
N GLY A 76 -10.98 -7.39 16.13
CA GLY A 76 -11.20 -7.32 14.69
C GLY A 76 -9.94 -6.94 13.93
N ILE A 77 -10.14 -6.63 12.64
CA ILE A 77 -9.08 -6.28 11.71
C ILE A 77 -9.04 -4.77 11.56
N HIS A 78 -7.88 -4.17 11.83
CA HIS A 78 -7.61 -2.78 11.46
C HIS A 78 -6.86 -2.75 10.14
N ALA A 79 -7.37 -2.05 9.14
CA ALA A 79 -6.62 -1.70 7.95
C ALA A 79 -6.17 -0.24 8.04
N TYR A 80 -4.88 -0.03 7.77
CA TYR A 80 -4.19 1.25 7.79
C TYR A 80 -3.89 1.69 6.36
N GLN A 81 -4.10 2.98 6.12
CA GLN A 81 -3.79 3.62 4.86
C GLN A 81 -2.73 4.73 5.07
N GLY A 82 -1.60 4.62 4.39
CA GLY A 82 -0.60 5.70 4.27
C GLY A 82 0.48 5.79 5.36
N VAL A 83 1.39 6.77 5.19
CA VAL A 83 2.57 7.07 6.06
C VAL A 83 2.21 7.37 7.50
N ILE A 84 1.06 7.99 7.69
CA ILE A 84 0.52 8.25 8.99
C ILE A 84 -0.46 7.10 9.17
N LEU A 85 -0.11 6.11 10.00
CA LEU A 85 -0.92 4.94 10.35
C LEU A 85 -2.21 5.36 11.10
N THR A 86 -3.00 6.26 10.54
CA THR A 86 -4.37 6.52 10.97
C THR A 86 -5.16 5.26 10.70
N LYS A 87 -5.74 4.68 11.75
CA LYS A 87 -6.72 3.60 11.65
C LYS A 87 -7.86 4.10 10.77
N ASP A 88 -7.87 3.73 9.49
CA ASP A 88 -8.85 4.25 8.53
C ASP A 88 -10.06 3.32 8.46
N ILE A 89 -9.85 2.00 8.59
CA ILE A 89 -10.90 1.00 8.47
C ILE A 89 -10.80 0.00 9.61
N PHE A 90 -11.90 -0.22 10.31
CA PHE A 90 -12.05 -1.29 11.30
C PHE A 90 -13.13 -2.26 10.85
N ILE A 91 -12.79 -3.54 10.83
CA ILE A 91 -13.69 -4.65 10.51
C ILE A 91 -13.84 -5.48 11.79
N PRO A 92 -15.00 -5.45 12.45
CA PRO A 92 -15.23 -6.21 13.66
C PRO A 92 -15.15 -7.71 13.40
N LYS A 93 -14.64 -8.49 14.35
CA LYS A 93 -14.54 -9.95 14.15
C LYS A 93 -15.91 -10.63 14.09
N GLU A 94 -16.91 -10.07 14.77
CA GLU A 94 -18.29 -10.59 14.81
C GLU A 94 -19.01 -10.53 13.45
N ASP A 95 -18.53 -9.64 12.58
CA ASP A 95 -19.02 -9.49 11.21
C ASP A 95 -18.36 -10.49 10.25
N LEU A 96 -17.28 -11.16 10.65
CA LEU A 96 -16.55 -12.13 9.83
C LEU A 96 -17.15 -13.54 10.02
N VAL A 97 -17.33 -14.26 8.91
CA VAL A 97 -17.89 -15.62 8.91
C VAL A 97 -16.87 -16.65 8.42
N THR A 98 -16.25 -16.36 7.28
CA THR A 98 -15.21 -17.22 6.72
C THR A 98 -14.04 -16.39 6.20
N ALA A 99 -12.89 -17.04 6.04
CA ALA A 99 -11.72 -16.46 5.40
C ALA A 99 -11.12 -17.44 4.40
N ALA A 100 -10.71 -16.96 3.24
CA ALA A 100 -10.08 -17.76 2.20
C ALA A 100 -8.89 -17.01 1.59
N TYR A 101 -7.76 -17.68 1.42
CA TYR A 101 -6.63 -17.11 0.70
C TYR A 101 -6.76 -17.42 -0.80
N LYS A 102 -6.84 -16.37 -1.62
CA LYS A 102 -7.06 -16.50 -3.06
C LYS A 102 -5.90 -15.91 -3.85
N VAL A 103 -5.56 -16.63 -4.91
CA VAL A 103 -4.57 -16.22 -5.91
C VAL A 103 -5.26 -16.18 -7.26
N THR A 104 -5.32 -15.00 -7.88
CA THR A 104 -5.98 -14.81 -9.18
C THR A 104 -4.99 -14.23 -10.18
N ASP A 105 -4.97 -14.77 -11.39
CA ASP A 105 -4.17 -14.18 -12.47
C ASP A 105 -4.78 -12.83 -12.88
N VAL A 106 -3.97 -11.77 -12.87
CA VAL A 106 -4.34 -10.46 -13.39
C VAL A 106 -3.81 -10.39 -14.80
N SER A 107 -4.71 -10.25 -15.76
CA SER A 107 -4.38 -9.99 -17.15
C SER A 107 -4.01 -8.51 -17.30
N ASP A 108 -2.81 -8.15 -16.85
CA ASP A 108 -2.22 -6.84 -17.11
C ASP A 108 -1.42 -6.95 -18.43
N PRO A 109 -1.84 -6.26 -19.51
CA PRO A 109 -1.16 -6.34 -20.80
C PRO A 109 0.31 -5.87 -20.75
N ASP A 110 0.69 -5.08 -19.74
CA ASP A 110 2.07 -4.61 -19.54
C ASP A 110 2.90 -5.54 -18.64
N HIS A 111 2.28 -6.49 -17.91
CA HIS A 111 2.95 -7.37 -16.96
C HIS A 111 2.53 -8.84 -17.16
N GLN A 112 3.33 -9.58 -17.92
CA GLN A 112 3.07 -10.93 -18.40
C GLN A 112 2.98 -12.05 -17.32
N ASN A 113 2.88 -11.72 -16.02
CA ASN A 113 2.80 -12.68 -14.90
C ASN A 113 2.31 -12.04 -13.58
N SER A 114 1.40 -11.06 -13.62
CA SER A 114 0.89 -10.48 -12.37
C SER A 114 -0.16 -11.37 -11.72
N LYS A 115 0.24 -12.21 -10.77
CA LYS A 115 -0.71 -12.82 -9.82
C LYS A 115 -1.15 -11.80 -8.78
N SER A 116 -2.43 -11.78 -8.47
CA SER A 116 -2.98 -11.06 -7.31
C SER A 116 -3.22 -12.01 -6.17
N TYR A 117 -2.76 -11.62 -4.98
CA TYR A 117 -2.82 -12.38 -3.74
C TYR A 117 -3.67 -11.59 -2.75
N PHE A 118 -4.78 -12.16 -2.30
CA PHE A 118 -5.65 -11.49 -1.34
C PHE A 118 -6.32 -12.50 -0.41
N ILE A 119 -6.67 -12.02 0.78
CA ILE A 119 -7.51 -12.74 1.72
C ILE A 119 -8.92 -12.22 1.53
N GLU A 120 -9.83 -13.12 1.18
CA GLU A 120 -11.25 -12.84 1.07
C GLU A 120 -11.96 -13.29 2.34
N PHE A 121 -12.69 -12.38 2.97
CA PHE A 121 -13.56 -12.68 4.08
C PHE A 121 -15.01 -12.59 3.63
N GLN A 122 -15.83 -13.54 4.08
CA GLN A 122 -17.29 -13.43 3.99
C GLN A 122 -17.80 -12.69 5.22
N LEU A 123 -18.67 -11.72 4.97
CA LEU A 123 -19.33 -10.92 5.99
C LEU A 123 -20.68 -11.54 6.36
N ARG A 124 -21.16 -11.24 7.57
CA ARG A 124 -22.50 -11.58 8.03
C ARG A 124 -23.54 -10.67 7.36
N ASP A 125 -24.78 -11.13 7.17
CA ASP A 125 -25.83 -10.35 6.48
C ASP A 125 -26.17 -8.99 7.13
N ASN A 126 -25.86 -8.79 8.42
CA ASN A 126 -26.24 -7.60 9.19
C ASN A 126 -25.06 -6.69 9.56
N THR A 127 -23.98 -6.66 8.76
CA THR A 127 -22.85 -5.75 9.02
C THR A 127 -23.29 -4.29 8.99
N ALA A 128 -22.69 -3.46 9.85
CA ALA A 128 -22.80 -2.01 9.80
C ALA A 128 -21.67 -1.34 8.96
N LEU A 129 -20.85 -2.14 8.27
CA LEU A 129 -19.78 -1.64 7.42
C LEU A 129 -20.37 -0.94 6.20
N GLU A 130 -19.64 0.05 5.69
CA GLU A 130 -19.98 0.74 4.44
C GLU A 130 -19.18 0.15 3.28
N ASN A 131 -19.73 0.30 2.07
CA ASN A 131 -19.00 -0.02 0.84
C ASN A 131 -17.75 0.85 0.73
N ILE A 132 -16.58 0.20 0.63
CA ILE A 132 -15.29 0.87 0.52
C ILE A 132 -14.49 0.20 -0.57
N SER A 133 -13.98 0.98 -1.52
CA SER A 133 -12.97 0.52 -2.48
C SER A 133 -11.77 1.44 -2.39
N LYS A 134 -10.82 1.08 -1.51
CA LYS A 134 -9.64 1.89 -1.22
C LYS A 134 -8.38 1.06 -1.27
N SER A 135 -7.50 1.37 -2.22
CA SER A 135 -6.17 0.77 -2.40
C SER A 135 -6.18 -0.77 -2.38
N ASN A 136 -6.10 -1.36 -1.19
CA ASN A 136 -5.92 -2.78 -0.92
C ASN A 136 -7.01 -3.38 -0.03
N THR A 137 -8.04 -2.61 0.32
CA THR A 137 -9.21 -3.10 1.03
C THR A 137 -10.43 -2.78 0.18
N ILE A 138 -11.15 -3.83 -0.20
CA ILE A 138 -12.45 -3.71 -0.82
C ILE A 138 -13.46 -4.30 0.15
N ILE A 139 -14.38 -3.49 0.63
CA ILE A 139 -15.56 -3.93 1.36
C ILE A 139 -16.72 -3.76 0.40
N ASP A 140 -17.33 -4.89 0.05
CA ASP A 140 -18.51 -4.98 -0.78
C ASP A 140 -19.64 -5.53 0.09
N THR A 141 -20.49 -4.66 0.60
CA THR A 141 -21.64 -4.98 1.45
C THR A 141 -22.79 -5.59 0.64
N GLU A 142 -22.82 -5.42 -0.69
CA GLU A 142 -23.83 -6.05 -1.54
C GLU A 142 -23.51 -7.53 -1.72
N GLN A 143 -22.24 -7.85 -1.98
CA GLN A 143 -21.74 -9.21 -2.07
C GLN A 143 -21.35 -9.82 -0.72
N HIS A 144 -21.45 -9.05 0.37
CA HIS A 144 -21.03 -9.44 1.72
C HIS A 144 -19.59 -9.95 1.77
N THR A 145 -18.67 -9.26 1.11
CA THR A 145 -17.24 -9.65 1.07
C THR A 145 -16.30 -8.53 1.48
N VAL A 146 -15.22 -8.90 2.16
CA VAL A 146 -14.03 -8.06 2.33
C VAL A 146 -12.86 -8.71 1.63
N LYS A 147 -12.17 -7.96 0.77
CA LYS A 147 -10.93 -8.39 0.13
C LYS A 147 -9.78 -7.56 0.65
N LEU A 148 -8.83 -8.21 1.31
CA LEU A 148 -7.56 -7.62 1.77
C LEU A 148 -6.44 -8.07 0.84
N PHE A 149 -5.95 -7.15 0.01
CA PHE A 149 -4.89 -7.41 -0.96
C PHE A 149 -3.52 -7.41 -0.27
N VAL A 150 -2.84 -8.55 -0.35
CA VAL A 150 -1.55 -8.79 0.30
C VAL A 150 -0.37 -8.76 -0.67
N ASN A 151 -0.56 -8.50 -1.97
CA ASN A 151 0.52 -8.47 -2.99
C ASN A 151 1.73 -7.61 -2.59
N LEU A 152 1.45 -6.49 -1.92
CA LEU A 152 2.47 -5.53 -1.53
C LEU A 152 3.04 -5.85 -0.14
N CYS A 153 2.34 -6.63 0.68
CA CYS A 153 2.91 -7.19 1.89
C CYS A 153 3.84 -8.34 1.49
N LYS A 154 4.97 -8.57 2.17
CA LYS A 154 5.82 -9.76 1.93
C LYS A 154 5.12 -11.04 2.44
N PHE A 155 3.82 -11.13 2.25
CA PHE A 155 2.94 -12.19 2.74
C PHE A 155 3.23 -13.46 1.95
N LYS A 156 3.63 -14.51 2.66
CA LYS A 156 3.93 -15.83 2.12
C LYS A 156 2.83 -16.81 2.50
N GLU A 157 2.88 -18.00 1.91
CA GLU A 157 1.98 -19.10 2.29
C GLU A 157 2.17 -19.53 3.76
N GLU A 158 3.40 -19.47 4.28
CA GLU A 158 3.69 -19.71 5.70
C GLU A 158 2.94 -18.72 6.61
N ASP A 159 2.90 -17.44 6.21
CA ASP A 159 2.16 -16.40 6.94
C ASP A 159 0.65 -16.70 6.95
N TRP A 160 0.12 -17.29 5.87
CA TRP A 160 -1.28 -17.73 5.83
C TRP A 160 -1.55 -18.90 6.78
N GLN A 161 -0.63 -19.84 6.96
CA GLN A 161 -0.81 -20.95 7.91
C GLN A 161 -0.90 -20.43 9.35
N ASP A 162 -0.04 -19.49 9.74
CA ASP A 162 -0.09 -18.89 11.06
C ASP A 162 -1.35 -18.03 11.24
N LEU A 163 -1.72 -17.27 10.21
CA LEU A 163 -2.92 -16.43 10.23
C LEU A 163 -4.21 -17.26 10.29
N SER A 164 -4.31 -18.33 9.52
CA SER A 164 -5.47 -19.21 9.48
C SER A 164 -5.72 -19.88 10.82
N LYS A 165 -4.65 -20.30 11.50
CA LYS A 165 -4.73 -20.80 12.87
C LYS A 165 -5.26 -19.74 13.83
N TYR A 166 -4.74 -18.52 13.76
CA TYR A 166 -5.23 -17.41 14.58
C TYR A 166 -6.72 -17.10 14.33
N LEU A 167 -7.16 -17.05 13.07
CA LEU A 167 -8.55 -16.81 12.70
C LEU A 167 -9.48 -17.91 13.23
N THR A 168 -9.02 -19.16 13.21
CA THR A 168 -9.79 -20.30 13.74
C THR A 168 -9.87 -20.24 15.27
N ASP A 169 -8.75 -20.02 15.95
CA ASP A 169 -8.67 -20.09 17.41
C ASP A 169 -9.31 -18.87 18.09
N GLU A 170 -9.04 -17.66 17.59
CA GLU A 170 -9.44 -16.40 18.24
C GLU A 170 -10.73 -15.82 17.68
N TYR A 171 -10.91 -15.86 16.36
CA TYR A 171 -12.11 -15.31 15.72
C TYR A 171 -13.22 -16.36 15.59
N ARG A 172 -12.89 -17.64 15.74
CA ARG A 172 -13.84 -18.77 15.60
C ARG A 172 -14.55 -18.77 14.25
N ILE A 173 -13.85 -18.34 13.20
CA ILE A 173 -14.34 -18.33 11.82
C ILE A 173 -13.78 -19.51 11.05
N THR A 174 -14.51 -19.94 10.01
CA THR A 174 -14.06 -21.05 9.16
C THR A 174 -13.04 -20.57 8.15
N VAL A 175 -11.87 -21.20 8.12
CA VAL A 175 -10.86 -20.95 7.08
C VAL A 175 -10.99 -21.97 5.96
N LEU A 176 -10.98 -21.49 4.71
CA LEU A 176 -11.13 -22.26 3.47
C LEU A 176 -9.83 -22.34 2.67
#